data_AF-A0A7V4N2G9-F1
#
_entry.id   AF-A0A7V4N2G9-F1
#
_cell.length_a   1.000
_cell.length_b   1.000
_cell.length_c   1.000
_cell.angle_alpha   90.00
_cell.angle_beta   90.00
_cell.angle_gamma   90.00
#
_symmetry.space_group_name_H-M   'P 1'
#
loop_
_entity.id
_entity.type
_entity.pdbx_description
1 polymer ?
#
loop_
_entity_poly.entity_id
_entity_poly.type
_entity_poly.pdbx_seq_one_letter_code
_entity_poly.pdbx_strand_id
1 'polypeptide(L)'
;EVNLADLLTIPATLDDSVYRCRVEYAEEILQVTFLPYLPRQVKKIKMVEDNTIDYSYKYACRDRLDKLFSLRGDCDEILIVKNGLITDTSIANVVFTDGCEWYTPVCPLLNGTHRRRLLDQKKIIEKKITPADLFHYTHIGLINAMLEDFPLIPVSQIEPL
;
A
#
# COMPACT_ATOMS: atom_id res chain seq x y z
N GLU A 1 16.10 15.17 -11.98
CA GLU A 1 15.89 13.96 -11.16
C GLU A 1 16.87 14.02 -10.00
N VAL A 2 16.43 13.75 -8.76
CA VAL A 2 17.30 13.80 -7.57
C VAL A 2 17.80 12.39 -7.28
N ASN A 3 19.11 12.20 -7.21
CA ASN A 3 19.71 10.94 -6.83
C ASN A 3 19.89 10.88 -5.30
N LEU A 4 19.09 10.05 -4.63
CA LEU A 4 19.16 9.91 -3.18
C LEU A 4 20.48 9.29 -2.70
N ALA A 5 21.18 8.50 -3.53
CA ALA A 5 22.46 7.93 -3.14
C ALA A 5 23.53 8.99 -2.82
N ASP A 6 23.41 10.17 -3.45
CA ASP A 6 24.35 11.28 -3.25
C ASP A 6 24.01 12.12 -2.01
N LEU A 7 22.80 11.94 -1.45
CA LEU A 7 22.27 12.75 -0.34
C LEU A 7 22.14 11.97 0.97
N LEU A 8 22.10 10.64 0.90
CA LEU A 8 21.91 9.77 2.06
C LEU A 8 23.25 9.29 2.61
N THR A 9 23.48 9.50 3.90
CA THR A 9 24.58 8.86 4.64
C THR A 9 24.03 7.69 5.43
N ILE A 10 24.53 6.48 5.14
CA ILE A 10 24.16 5.27 5.89
C ILE A 10 25.00 5.23 7.18
N PRO A 11 24.39 5.17 8.37
CA PRO A 11 25.14 5.08 9.62
C PRO A 11 25.96 3.79 9.68
N ALA A 12 27.25 3.89 10.05
CA ALA A 12 28.13 2.73 10.21
C ALA A 12 27.71 1.78 11.35
N THR A 13 26.72 2.18 12.15
CA THR A 13 26.13 1.37 13.23
C THR A 13 25.10 0.36 12.73
N LEU A 14 24.66 0.45 11.47
CA LEU A 14 23.72 -0.51 10.89
C LEU A 14 24.48 -1.78 10.48
N ASP A 15 23.84 -2.92 10.70
CA ASP A 15 24.30 -4.22 10.23
C ASP A 15 23.69 -4.58 8.87
N ASP A 16 23.95 -5.80 8.38
CA ASP A 16 23.45 -6.29 7.09
C ASP A 16 21.96 -6.69 7.11
N SER A 17 21.21 -6.34 8.16
CA SER A 17 19.76 -6.56 8.23
C SER A 17 19.00 -5.62 7.28
N VAL A 18 17.72 -5.92 7.03
CA VAL A 18 16.86 -5.04 6.22
C VAL A 18 16.35 -3.88 7.09
N TYR A 19 16.57 -2.65 6.62
CA TYR A 19 16.07 -1.43 7.26
C TYR A 19 15.08 -0.69 6.36
N ARG A 20 14.02 -0.16 6.97
CA ARG A 20 13.17 0.85 6.34
C ARG A 20 13.85 2.20 6.46
N CYS A 21 14.40 2.70 5.35
CA CYS A 21 14.82 4.09 5.21
C CYS A 21 13.60 4.98 4.97
N ARG A 22 13.31 5.88 5.92
CA ARG A 22 12.27 6.90 5.80
C ARG A 22 12.94 8.24 5.55
N VAL A 23 12.64 8.84 4.40
CA VAL A 23 13.07 10.20 4.04
C VAL A 23 11.84 11.11 4.12
N GLU A 24 11.89 12.10 5.00
CA GLU A 24 10.89 13.16 5.14
C GLU A 24 11.46 14.44 4.54
N TYR A 25 10.66 15.12 3.71
CA TYR A 25 11.13 16.23 2.89
C TYR A 25 10.02 17.25 2.62
N ALA A 26 10.43 18.47 2.27
CA ALA A 26 9.61 19.53 1.70
C ALA A 26 10.29 20.04 0.42
N GLU A 27 10.82 21.26 0.41
CA GLU A 27 11.75 21.71 -0.65
C GLU A 27 13.13 21.05 -0.49
N GLU A 28 13.51 20.76 0.75
CA GLU A 28 14.76 20.08 1.13
C GLU A 28 14.45 18.82 1.97
N ILE A 29 15.45 17.96 2.15
CA ILE A 29 15.35 16.81 3.07
C ILE A 29 15.33 17.33 4.50
N LEU A 30 14.27 17.01 5.23
CA LEU A 30 14.09 17.40 6.63
C LEU A 30 14.69 16.35 7.58
N GLN A 31 14.46 15.07 7.29
CA GLN A 31 14.92 13.99 8.13
C GLN A 31 15.10 12.69 7.37
N VAL A 32 16.13 11.92 7.73
CA VAL A 32 16.36 10.55 7.30
C VAL A 32 16.43 9.65 8.53
N THR A 33 15.59 8.62 8.57
CA THR A 33 15.54 7.67 9.69
C THR A 33 15.61 6.24 9.17
N PHE A 34 16.47 5.42 9.77
CA PHE A 34 16.56 3.99 9.51
C PHE A 34 15.91 3.23 10.67
N LEU A 35 14.96 2.36 10.35
CA LEU A 35 14.26 1.53 11.33
C LEU A 35 14.38 0.06 10.91
N PRO A 36 14.71 -0.88 11.82
CA PRO A 36 14.69 -2.30 11.51
C PRO A 36 13.36 -2.68 10.85
N TYR A 37 13.43 -3.40 9.73
CA TYR A 37 12.24 -3.76 8.97
C TYR A 37 11.73 -5.13 9.40
N LEU A 38 10.57 -5.13 10.06
CA LEU A 38 9.81 -6.33 10.38
C LEU A 38 8.48 -6.27 9.61
N PRO A 39 8.29 -7.10 8.56
CA PRO A 39 7.03 -7.15 7.83
C PRO A 39 5.88 -7.54 8.75
N ARG A 40 4.77 -6.80 8.68
CA ARG A 40 3.54 -7.17 9.38
C ARG A 40 2.87 -8.31 8.63
N GLN A 41 2.42 -9.34 9.35
CA GLN A 41 1.55 -10.36 8.77
C GLN A 41 0.13 -9.82 8.70
N VAL A 42 -0.41 -9.70 7.50
CA VAL A 42 -1.81 -9.35 7.27
C VAL A 42 -2.55 -10.62 6.88
N LYS A 43 -3.59 -10.98 7.63
CA LYS A 43 -4.42 -12.16 7.38
C LYS A 43 -5.87 -11.80 7.17
N LYS A 44 -6.36 -10.77 7.85
CA LYS A 44 -7.74 -10.26 7.74
C LYS A 44 -7.76 -8.79 7.41
N ILE A 45 -8.67 -8.40 6.53
CA ILE A 45 -8.81 -7.02 6.07
C ILE A 45 -10.26 -6.55 6.27
N LYS A 46 -10.45 -5.40 6.90
CA LYS A 46 -11.77 -4.77 7.03
C LYS A 46 -12.00 -3.75 5.92
N MET A 47 -13.08 -3.90 5.17
CA MET A 47 -13.47 -2.87 4.21
C MET A 47 -14.01 -1.63 4.95
N VAL A 48 -13.58 -0.44 4.55
CA VAL A 48 -14.02 0.84 5.11
C VAL A 48 -14.32 1.82 3.99
N GLU A 49 -15.33 2.67 4.16
CA GLU A 49 -15.69 3.67 3.15
C GLU A 49 -15.29 5.08 3.57
N ASP A 50 -14.66 5.82 2.67
CA ASP A 50 -14.45 7.26 2.80
C ASP A 50 -14.42 7.94 1.43
N ASN A 51 -15.45 8.73 1.14
CA ASN A 51 -15.57 9.46 -0.13
C ASN A 51 -14.77 10.77 -0.16
N THR A 52 -14.24 11.20 0.99
CA THR A 52 -13.58 12.50 1.18
C THR A 52 -12.06 12.42 1.37
N ILE A 53 -11.52 11.22 1.62
CA ILE A 53 -10.08 11.03 1.81
C ILE A 53 -9.28 11.48 0.60
N ASP A 54 -8.21 12.23 0.84
CA ASP A 54 -7.17 12.55 -0.13
C ASP A 54 -5.82 12.10 0.41
N TYR A 55 -5.14 11.27 -0.38
CA TYR A 55 -3.76 10.84 -0.16
C TYR A 55 -3.03 10.68 -1.50
N SER A 56 -3.33 11.59 -2.44
CA SER A 56 -2.73 11.68 -3.79
C SER A 56 -1.21 11.80 -3.76
N TYR A 57 -0.67 12.38 -2.68
CA TYR A 57 0.75 12.40 -2.37
C TYR A 57 1.01 11.66 -1.07
N LYS A 58 2.25 11.19 -0.91
CA LYS A 58 2.69 10.50 0.30
C LYS A 58 2.97 11.52 1.42
N TYR A 59 1.91 12.15 1.93
CA TYR A 59 1.98 13.14 2.99
C TYR A 59 2.54 12.53 4.29
N ALA A 60 3.32 13.33 5.01
CA ALA A 60 3.83 12.98 6.34
C ALA A 60 2.69 12.88 7.37
N CYS A 61 1.72 13.80 7.31
CA CYS A 61 0.49 13.74 8.09
C CYS A 61 -0.42 12.63 7.55
N ARG A 62 -0.82 11.72 8.43
CA ARG A 62 -1.60 10.52 8.09
C ARG A 62 -2.87 10.38 8.92
N ASP A 63 -3.28 11.43 9.62
CA ASP A 63 -4.43 11.43 10.55
C ASP A 63 -5.71 10.82 9.96
N ARG A 64 -6.00 11.08 8.68
CA ARG A 64 -7.20 10.52 8.04
C ARG A 64 -7.06 9.02 7.80
N LEU A 65 -5.90 8.56 7.33
CA LEU A 65 -5.61 7.12 7.19
C LEU A 65 -5.61 6.43 8.54
N ASP A 66 -5.02 7.05 9.57
CA ASP A 66 -4.95 6.49 10.92
C ASP A 66 -6.34 6.39 11.56
N LYS A 67 -7.21 7.38 11.33
CA LYS A 67 -8.63 7.34 11.72
C LYS A 67 -9.37 6.19 11.03
N LEU A 68 -9.22 6.03 9.71
CA LEU A 68 -9.83 4.91 8.99
C LEU A 68 -9.27 3.56 9.48
N PHE A 69 -7.96 3.48 9.71
CA PHE A 69 -7.30 2.27 10.21
C PHE A 69 -7.79 1.88 11.62
N SER A 70 -8.25 2.85 12.42
CA SER A 70 -8.86 2.57 13.73
C SER A 70 -10.20 1.84 13.63
N LEU A 71 -10.87 1.87 12.46
CA LEU A 71 -12.15 1.20 12.20
C LEU A 71 -12.00 -0.29 11.86
N ARG A 72 -10.78 -0.83 11.83
CA ARG A 72 -10.51 -2.21 11.40
C ARG A 72 -11.06 -3.30 12.33
N GLY A 73 -11.46 -2.94 13.55
CA GLY A 73 -11.82 -3.92 14.59
C GLY A 73 -10.68 -4.90 14.86
N ASP A 74 -10.98 -6.20 14.79
CA ASP A 74 -10.02 -7.28 14.99
C ASP A 74 -9.22 -7.66 13.72
N CYS A 75 -9.42 -6.94 12.61
CA CYS A 75 -8.65 -7.14 11.39
C CYS A 75 -7.23 -6.53 11.50
N ASP A 76 -6.33 -7.02 10.65
CA ASP A 76 -4.93 -6.58 10.62
C ASP A 76 -4.73 -5.30 9.80
N GLU A 77 -5.60 -5.08 8.81
CA GLU A 77 -5.52 -3.97 7.86
C GLU A 77 -6.91 -3.54 7.35
N ILE A 78 -6.99 -2.41 6.66
CA ILE A 78 -8.21 -1.92 6.00
C ILE A 78 -8.11 -1.96 4.47
N LEU A 79 -9.25 -2.06 3.80
CA LEU A 79 -9.39 -1.84 2.36
C LEU A 79 -10.33 -0.65 2.13
N ILE A 80 -9.81 0.43 1.56
CA ILE A 80 -10.54 1.70 1.45
C ILE A 80 -11.38 1.70 0.17
N VAL A 81 -12.67 1.95 0.34
CA VAL A 81 -13.64 2.20 -0.73
C VAL A 81 -13.84 3.71 -0.83
N LYS A 82 -13.70 4.25 -2.04
CA LYS A 82 -13.96 5.66 -2.36
C LYS A 82 -14.84 5.74 -3.59
N ASN A 83 -15.99 6.38 -3.46
CA ASN A 83 -17.01 6.53 -4.50
C ASN A 83 -17.40 5.19 -5.14
N GLY A 84 -17.58 4.16 -4.31
CA GLY A 84 -17.91 2.80 -4.75
C GLY A 84 -16.77 2.01 -5.41
N LEU A 85 -15.54 2.54 -5.41
CA LEU A 85 -14.35 1.88 -5.98
C LEU A 85 -13.38 1.46 -4.90
N ILE A 86 -12.78 0.28 -5.06
CA ILE A 86 -11.63 -0.14 -4.28
C ILE A 86 -10.45 0.78 -4.61
N THR A 87 -9.68 1.16 -3.60
CA THR A 87 -8.51 2.03 -3.74
C THR A 87 -7.26 1.37 -3.18
N ASP A 88 -6.91 1.66 -1.93
CA ASP A 88 -5.68 1.23 -1.25
C ASP A 88 -5.99 0.70 0.16
N THR A 89 -4.96 0.19 0.83
CA THR A 89 -4.98 0.00 2.28
C THR A 89 -4.42 1.23 2.99
N SER A 90 -4.28 1.17 4.32
CA SER A 90 -3.63 2.27 5.03
C SER A 90 -2.16 2.47 4.60
N ILE A 91 -1.45 1.42 4.17
CA ILE A 91 0.01 1.45 3.93
C ILE A 91 0.46 0.96 2.54
N ALA A 92 -0.44 0.46 1.71
CA ALA A 92 -0.08 -0.20 0.45
C ALA A 92 -1.12 0.03 -0.65
N ASN A 93 -0.65 0.01 -1.90
CA ASN A 93 -1.56 -0.26 -3.02
C ASN A 93 -1.94 -1.74 -3.00
N VAL A 94 -3.03 -2.08 -3.70
CA VAL A 94 -3.53 -3.45 -3.77
C VAL A 94 -3.49 -4.00 -5.18
N VAL A 95 -3.31 -5.31 -5.26
CA VAL A 95 -3.48 -6.11 -6.47
C VAL A 95 -4.42 -7.27 -6.17
N PHE A 96 -5.21 -7.70 -7.15
CA PHE A 96 -6.11 -8.83 -7.07
C PHE A 96 -5.77 -9.83 -8.17
N THR A 97 -5.95 -11.12 -7.92
CA THR A 97 -5.77 -12.14 -8.96
C THR A 97 -6.96 -13.09 -9.03
N ASP A 98 -7.35 -13.45 -10.25
CA ASP A 98 -8.29 -14.53 -10.54
C ASP A 98 -7.60 -15.90 -10.67
N GLY A 99 -6.27 -15.96 -10.48
CA GLY A 99 -5.43 -17.13 -10.69
C GLY A 99 -4.71 -17.14 -12.05
N CYS A 100 -5.07 -16.25 -12.97
CA CYS A 100 -4.48 -16.11 -14.29
C CYS A 100 -3.71 -14.78 -14.42
N GLU A 101 -4.39 -13.68 -14.13
CA GLU A 101 -3.83 -12.33 -14.27
C GLU A 101 -3.84 -11.59 -12.93
N TRP A 102 -3.14 -10.45 -12.90
CA TRP A 102 -3.11 -9.54 -11.76
C TRP A 102 -3.71 -8.20 -12.15
N TYR A 103 -4.61 -7.70 -11.33
CA TYR A 103 -5.32 -6.45 -11.54
C TYR A 103 -5.08 -5.49 -10.38
N THR A 104 -4.92 -4.20 -10.65
CA THR A 104 -4.85 -3.17 -9.61
C THR A 104 -5.95 -2.14 -9.86
N PRO A 105 -6.52 -1.52 -8.81
CA PRO A 105 -7.54 -0.50 -9.00
C PRO A 105 -7.04 0.66 -9.86
N VAL A 106 -7.85 1.11 -10.80
CA VAL A 106 -7.54 2.24 -11.70
C VAL A 106 -7.47 3.59 -10.98
N CYS A 107 -8.13 3.71 -9.81
CA CYS A 107 -8.16 4.92 -9.00
C CYS A 107 -7.57 4.66 -7.60
N PRO A 108 -6.25 4.45 -7.44
CA PRO A 108 -5.66 4.39 -6.10
C PRO A 108 -5.74 5.76 -5.42
N LEU A 109 -5.63 5.79 -4.08
CA LEU A 109 -5.37 7.03 -3.35
C LEU A 109 -3.97 7.55 -3.70
N LEU A 110 -2.95 6.69 -3.68
CA LEU A 110 -1.56 7.04 -3.98
C LEU A 110 -1.05 6.29 -5.20
N ASN A 111 -0.43 6.99 -6.16
CA ASN A 111 0.29 6.35 -7.25
C ASN A 111 1.64 5.78 -6.80
N GLY A 112 1.63 4.66 -6.08
CA GLY A 112 2.83 4.08 -5.47
C GLY A 112 3.88 3.66 -6.49
N THR A 113 5.15 3.82 -6.13
CA THR A 113 6.30 3.51 -7.00
C THR A 113 6.37 2.03 -7.37
N HIS A 114 6.08 1.12 -6.44
CA HIS A 114 6.05 -0.31 -6.72
C HIS A 114 4.90 -0.67 -7.69
N ARG A 115 3.69 -0.12 -7.48
CA ARG A 115 2.56 -0.27 -8.41
C ARG A 115 2.93 0.20 -9.82
N ARG A 116 3.54 1.39 -9.94
CA ARG A 116 4.01 1.94 -11.23
C ARG A 116 5.02 1.00 -11.90
N ARG A 117 6.03 0.55 -11.17
CA ARG A 117 7.03 -0.41 -11.69
C ARG A 117 6.39 -1.68 -12.25
N LEU A 118 5.41 -2.26 -11.55
CA LEU A 118 4.72 -3.47 -12.00
C LEU A 118 3.86 -3.23 -13.25
N LEU A 119 3.23 -2.06 -13.36
CA LEU A 119 2.48 -1.65 -14.55
C LEU A 119 3.41 -1.46 -15.76
N ASP A 120 4.55 -0.78 -15.56
CA ASP A 120 5.53 -0.54 -16.63
C ASP A 120 6.14 -1.86 -17.12
N GLN A 121 6.31 -2.82 -16.21
CA GLN A 121 6.72 -4.21 -16.51
C GLN A 121 5.60 -5.08 -17.09
N LYS A 122 4.37 -4.56 -17.23
CA LYS A 122 3.17 -5.29 -17.68
C LYS A 122 2.86 -6.55 -16.85
N LYS A 123 3.22 -6.54 -15.57
CA LYS A 123 2.95 -7.64 -14.62
C LYS A 123 1.57 -7.54 -13.99
N ILE A 124 0.99 -6.34 -13.95
CA ILE A 124 -0.35 -6.08 -13.44
C ILE A 124 -1.11 -5.18 -14.42
N ILE A 125 -2.44 -5.20 -14.38
CA ILE A 125 -3.33 -4.48 -15.29
C ILE A 125 -4.24 -3.55 -14.48
N GLU A 126 -4.42 -2.30 -14.92
CA GLU A 126 -5.38 -1.41 -14.27
C GLU A 126 -6.81 -1.83 -14.61
N LYS A 127 -7.67 -1.92 -13.59
CA LYS A 127 -9.08 -2.28 -13.74
C LYS A 127 -9.94 -1.45 -12.82
N LYS A 128 -11.16 -1.13 -13.25
CA LYS A 128 -12.19 -0.61 -12.36
C LYS A 128 -12.67 -1.77 -11.48
N ILE A 129 -12.46 -1.65 -10.17
CA ILE A 129 -12.79 -2.69 -9.19
C ILE A 129 -13.72 -2.06 -8.15
N THR A 130 -14.93 -2.60 -8.04
CA THR A 130 -15.91 -2.28 -7.00
C THR A 130 -15.87 -3.37 -5.91
N PRO A 131 -16.43 -3.12 -4.72
CA PRO A 131 -16.62 -4.17 -3.71
C PRO A 131 -17.38 -5.39 -4.26
N ALA A 132 -18.36 -5.15 -5.13
CA ALA A 132 -19.11 -6.23 -5.77
C ALA A 132 -18.24 -7.07 -6.70
N ASP A 133 -17.19 -6.52 -7.32
CA ASP A 133 -16.33 -7.31 -8.22
C ASP A 133 -15.40 -8.28 -7.47
N LEU A 134 -15.30 -8.18 -6.14
CA LEU A 134 -14.33 -8.96 -5.37
C LEU A 134 -14.54 -10.48 -5.49
N PHE A 135 -15.78 -10.95 -5.69
CA PHE A 135 -16.05 -12.39 -5.86
C PHE A 135 -15.43 -12.99 -7.13
N HIS A 136 -14.97 -12.18 -8.07
CA HIS A 136 -14.25 -12.64 -9.27
C HIS A 136 -12.78 -12.98 -9.00
N TYR A 137 -12.24 -12.60 -7.83
CA TYR A 137 -10.84 -12.79 -7.50
C TYR A 137 -10.67 -13.83 -6.39
N THR A 138 -9.54 -14.52 -6.42
CA THR A 138 -9.17 -15.52 -5.43
C THR A 138 -8.41 -14.89 -4.26
N HIS A 139 -7.49 -13.96 -4.56
CA HIS A 139 -6.60 -13.35 -3.57
C HIS A 139 -6.41 -11.85 -3.81
N ILE A 140 -6.11 -11.15 -2.72
CA ILE A 140 -5.56 -9.80 -2.69
C ILE A 140 -4.08 -9.85 -2.26
N GLY A 141 -3.25 -9.05 -2.91
CA GLY A 141 -1.86 -8.80 -2.57
C GLY A 141 -1.64 -7.34 -2.20
N LEU A 142 -0.79 -7.09 -1.21
CA LEU A 142 -0.45 -5.74 -0.73
C LEU A 142 0.93 -5.32 -1.22
N ILE A 143 1.00 -4.33 -2.11
CA ILE A 143 2.25 -3.87 -2.71
C ILE A 143 2.63 -2.47 -2.21
N ASN A 144 3.85 -2.35 -1.70
CA ASN A 144 4.47 -1.07 -1.39
C ASN A 144 5.99 -1.14 -1.60
N ALA A 145 6.70 -0.04 -1.35
CA ALA A 145 8.14 0.05 -1.57
C ALA A 145 8.99 -0.91 -0.71
N MET A 146 8.44 -1.44 0.39
CA MET A 146 9.13 -2.37 1.29
C MET A 146 8.75 -3.83 1.06
N LEU A 147 7.69 -4.11 0.30
CA LEU A 147 7.14 -5.45 0.07
C LEU A 147 7.37 -5.83 -1.39
N GLU A 148 8.42 -6.63 -1.65
CA GLU A 148 8.67 -7.22 -2.97
C GLU A 148 7.86 -8.51 -3.16
N ASP A 149 8.00 -9.48 -2.23
CA ASP A 149 7.15 -10.67 -2.13
C ASP A 149 5.99 -10.37 -1.17
N PHE A 150 4.87 -9.93 -1.72
CA PHE A 150 3.70 -9.52 -0.95
C PHE A 150 2.88 -10.72 -0.46
N PRO A 151 2.27 -10.63 0.75
CA PRO A 151 1.40 -11.70 1.23
C PRO A 151 0.14 -11.80 0.35
N LEU A 152 -0.22 -13.03 -0.01
CA LEU A 152 -1.49 -13.33 -0.67
C LEU A 152 -2.53 -13.69 0.37
N ILE A 153 -3.58 -12.89 0.42
CA ILE A 153 -4.68 -13.03 1.37
C ILE A 153 -5.90 -13.48 0.56
N PRO A 154 -6.57 -14.58 0.92
CA PRO A 154 -7.79 -14.98 0.24
C PRO A 154 -8.83 -13.85 0.33
N VAL A 155 -9.56 -13.58 -0.75
CA VAL A 155 -10.62 -12.56 -0.74
C VAL A 155 -11.71 -12.88 0.30
N SER A 156 -11.87 -14.15 0.68
CA SER A 156 -12.75 -14.57 1.77
C SER A 156 -12.34 -14.06 3.16
N GLN A 157 -11.14 -13.49 3.32
CA GLN A 157 -10.68 -12.82 4.54
C GLN A 157 -10.90 -11.30 4.51
N ILE A 158 -11.60 -10.78 3.49
CA ILE A 158 -12.03 -9.38 3.44
C ILE A 158 -13.42 -9.30 4.08
N GLU A 159 -13.50 -8.65 5.24
CA GLU A 159 -14.78 -8.33 5.86
C GLU A 159 -15.46 -7.20 5.08
N PRO A 160 -16.73 -7.37 4.68
CA PRO A 160 -17.47 -6.35 3.92
C PRO A 160 -17.69 -5.09 4.77
N LEU A 161 -18.15 -4.01 4.11
CA LEU A 161 -18.52 -2.74 4.76
C LEU A 161 -19.45 -2.99 5.95
#